data_AF-A0A2D5UBX2-F1
#
_entry.id   AF-A0A2D5UBX2-F1
#
_cell.length_a   1.000
_cell.length_b   1.000
_cell.length_c   1.000
_cell.angle_alpha   90.00
_cell.angle_beta   90.00
_cell.angle_gamma   90.00
#
_symmetry.space_group_name_H-M   'P 1'
#
loop_
_entity.id
_entity.type
_entity.pdbx_description
1 polymer ?
#
loop_
_entity_poly.entity_id
_entity_poly.type
_entity_poly.pdbx_seq_one_letter_code
_entity_poly.pdbx_strand_id
1 'polypeptide(L)' 'MSLGQVRELIGSAGLRFVGFEFEKREHRERYVESFPDDEAMTNLDNWERHEEEFSDTFLGMYQFWCQKAGTPD' A
#
# COMPACT_ATOMS: atom_id res chain seq x y z
N MET A 1 4.10 -9.69 -9.51
CA MET A 1 4.96 -8.84 -8.66
C MET A 1 4.32 -8.83 -7.30
N SER A 2 5.04 -9.12 -6.21
CA SER A 2 4.47 -9.06 -4.86
C SER A 2 4.57 -7.65 -4.27
N LEU A 3 3.80 -7.37 -3.21
CA LEU A 3 3.91 -6.14 -2.44
C LEU A 3 5.30 -5.95 -1.82
N GLY A 4 5.97 -7.04 -1.39
CA GLY A 4 7.38 -7.00 -1.02
C GLY A 4 8.30 -6.47 -2.14
N GLN A 5 8.09 -6.88 -3.40
CA GLN A 5 8.87 -6.37 -4.54
C GLN A 5 8.55 -4.91 -4.86
N VAL A 6 7.30 -4.48 -4.66
CA VAL A 6 6.90 -3.06 -4.80
C VAL A 6 7.61 -2.21 -3.76
N ARG A 7 7.67 -2.66 -2.50
CA ARG A 7 8.40 -1.98 -1.42
C ARG A 7 9.88 -1.77 -1.75
N GLU A 8 10.55 -2.80 -2.26
CA GLU A 8 11.96 -2.71 -2.69
C GLU A 8 12.15 -1.74 -3.86
N LEU A 9 11.25 -1.77 -4.85
CA LEU A 9 11.30 -0.85 -5.99
C LEU A 9 11.11 0.62 -5.56
N ILE A 10 10.15 0.90 -4.69
CA ILE A 10 9.91 2.25 -4.16
C ILE A 10 11.13 2.75 -3.40
N GLY A 11 11.71 1.91 -2.53
CA GLY A 11 12.89 2.25 -1.74
C GLY A 11 14.12 2.52 -2.62
N SER A 12 14.39 1.63 -3.58
CA SER A 12 15.52 1.79 -4.51
C SER A 12 15.40 3.01 -5.42
N ALA A 13 14.18 3.47 -5.71
CA ALA A 13 13.91 4.67 -6.49
C ALA A 13 14.01 5.98 -5.66
N GLY A 14 14.29 5.91 -4.35
CA GLY A 14 14.30 7.08 -3.48
C GLY A 14 12.92 7.72 -3.33
N LEU A 15 11.87 6.89 -3.36
CA LEU A 15 10.48 7.31 -3.21
C LEU A 15 9.94 6.85 -1.86
N ARG A 16 8.84 7.48 -1.45
CA ARG A 16 8.02 7.06 -0.31
C ARG A 16 6.63 6.72 -0.80
N PHE A 17 6.14 5.56 -0.40
CA PHE A 17 4.76 5.15 -0.64
C PHE A 17 3.79 6.09 0.10
N VAL A 18 2.71 6.49 -0.57
CA VAL A 18 1.67 7.38 0.00
C VAL A 18 0.37 6.63 0.26
N GLY A 19 0.03 5.64 -0.57
CA GLY A 19 -1.21 4.89 -0.43
C GLY A 19 -1.68 4.31 -1.77
N PHE A 20 -2.57 3.32 -1.69
CA PHE A 20 -3.24 2.76 -2.86
C PHE A 20 -4.40 3.64 -3.33
N GLU A 21 -4.58 3.66 -4.64
CA GLU A 21 -5.76 4.20 -5.29
C GLU A 21 -6.82 3.10 -5.38
N PHE A 22 -8.00 3.36 -4.82
CA PHE A 22 -9.14 2.47 -4.89
C PHE A 22 -10.37 3.24 -5.37
N GLU A 23 -11.05 2.70 -6.38
CA GLU A 23 -12.34 3.24 -6.84
C GLU A 23 -13.42 3.05 -5.77
N LYS A 24 -13.42 1.88 -5.12
CA LYS A 24 -14.41 1.55 -4.10
C LYS A 24 -13.91 1.87 -2.70
N ARG A 25 -14.76 2.54 -1.93
CA ARG A 25 -14.50 2.91 -0.53
C ARG A 25 -14.35 1.69 0.39
N GLU A 26 -15.01 0.58 0.07
CA GLU A 26 -15.03 -0.65 0.88
C GLU A 26 -13.63 -1.24 1.14
N HIS A 27 -12.70 -1.13 0.17
CA HIS A 27 -11.33 -1.63 0.35
C HIS A 27 -10.57 -0.85 1.43
N ARG A 28 -10.80 0.46 1.53
CA ARG A 28 -10.20 1.30 2.56
C ARG A 28 -10.78 1.00 3.95
N GLU A 29 -12.10 0.83 4.03
CA GLU A 29 -12.78 0.51 5.29
C GLU A 29 -12.31 -0.82 5.87
N ARG A 30 -12.28 -1.88 5.05
CA ARG A 30 -11.79 -3.20 5.47
C ARG A 30 -10.35 -3.15 5.96
N TYR A 31 -9.48 -2.40 5.28
CA TYR A 31 -8.10 -2.26 5.71
C TYR A 31 -7.98 -1.61 7.09
N VAL A 32 -8.67 -0.50 7.32
CA VAL A 32 -8.62 0.22 8.62
C VAL A 32 -9.23 -0.63 9.74
N GLU A 33 -10.26 -1.44 9.45
CA GLU A 33 -10.81 -2.41 10.40
C GLU A 33 -9.78 -3.50 10.78
N SER A 34 -8.99 -3.99 9.82
CA SER A 34 -7.94 -5.00 10.07
C SER A 34 -6.68 -4.42 10.73
N PHE A 35 -6.35 -3.15 10.45
CA PHE A 35 -5.11 -2.50 10.90
C PHE A 35 -5.37 -1.10 11.47
N PRO A 36 -6.06 -1.00 12.62
CA PRO A 36 -6.46 0.30 13.20
C PRO A 36 -5.27 1.18 13.61
N ASP A 37 -4.08 0.61 13.80
CA ASP A 37 -2.85 1.35 14.13
C ASP A 37 -2.19 2.02 12.89
N ASP A 38 -2.64 1.72 11.67
CA ASP A 38 -2.17 2.32 10.42
C ASP A 38 -3.33 3.01 9.67
N GLU A 39 -3.95 4.01 10.32
CA GLU A 39 -5.06 4.78 9.73
C GLU A 39 -4.68 5.48 8.40
N ALA A 40 -3.40 5.81 8.23
CA ALA A 40 -2.89 6.41 6.99
C ALA A 40 -2.80 5.41 5.84
N MET A 41 -2.88 4.11 6.12
CA MET A 41 -2.81 3.01 5.16
C MET A 41 -1.51 3.00 4.34
N THR A 42 -0.40 3.37 4.98
CA THR A 42 0.90 3.56 4.32
C THR A 42 1.84 2.37 4.51
N ASN A 43 1.47 1.39 5.33
CA ASN A 43 2.31 0.24 5.61
C ASN A 43 2.09 -0.88 4.57
N LEU A 44 3.04 -1.07 3.65
CA LEU A 44 2.98 -2.13 2.64
C LEU A 44 3.00 -3.54 3.23
N ASP A 45 3.55 -3.75 4.44
CA ASP A 45 3.56 -5.07 5.08
C ASP A 45 2.17 -5.46 5.59
N ASN A 46 1.38 -4.47 6.04
CA ASN A 46 -0.01 -4.68 6.40
C ASN A 46 -0.85 -4.97 5.16
N TRP A 47 -0.60 -4.27 4.04
CA TRP A 47 -1.27 -4.56 2.76
C TRP A 47 -0.94 -5.95 2.22
N GLU A 48 0.28 -6.45 2.41
CA GLU A 48 0.67 -7.82 2.03
C GLU A 48 -0.15 -8.86 2.80
N ARG A 49 -0.32 -8.68 4.11
CA ARG A 49 -1.20 -9.53 4.92
C ARG A 49 -2.68 -9.39 4.54
N HIS A 50 -3.13 -8.17 4.21
CA HIS A 50 -4.50 -7.93 3.79
C HIS A 50 -4.84 -8.65 2.49
N GLU A 51 -3.91 -8.66 1.52
CA GLU A 51 -4.08 -9.33 0.23
C GLU A 51 -4.22 -10.85 0.37
N GLU A 52 -3.56 -11.46 1.35
CA GLU A 52 -3.69 -12.89 1.64
C GLU A 52 -5.11 -13.28 2.10
N GLU A 53 -5.79 -12.40 2.83
CA GLU A 53 -7.15 -12.62 3.33
C GLU A 53 -8.22 -12.17 2.32
N PHE A 54 -8.00 -11.04 1.66
CA PHE A 54 -8.92 -10.41 0.71
C PHE A 54 -8.31 -10.36 -0.69
N SER A 55 -8.21 -11.54 -1.32
CA SER A 55 -7.60 -11.68 -2.66
C SER A 55 -8.32 -10.90 -3.77
N ASP A 56 -9.52 -10.38 -3.52
CA ASP A 56 -10.26 -9.52 -4.43
C ASP A 56 -9.84 -8.03 -4.38
N THR A 57 -9.04 -7.64 -3.38
CA THR A 57 -8.65 -6.24 -3.12
C THR A 57 -7.93 -5.58 -4.30
N PHE A 58 -7.09 -6.33 -5.01
CA PHE A 58 -6.28 -5.83 -6.12
C PHE A 58 -6.57 -6.54 -7.44
N LEU A 59 -7.82 -6.93 -7.69
CA LEU A 59 -8.22 -7.58 -8.95
C LEU A 59 -7.80 -6.74 -10.16
N GLY A 60 -6.76 -7.20 -10.85
CA GLY A 60 -6.20 -6.55 -12.03
C GLY A 60 -4.78 -6.03 -11.82
N MET A 61 -4.61 -4.96 -11.04
CA MET A 61 -3.32 -4.27 -10.90
C MET A 61 -3.24 -3.41 -9.63
N TYR A 62 -2.04 -3.25 -9.09
CA TYR A 62 -1.74 -2.24 -8.09
C TYR A 62 -1.71 -0.83 -8.71
N GLN A 63 -2.56 0.06 -8.21
CA GLN A 63 -2.52 1.48 -8.52
C GLN A 63 -2.22 2.23 -7.22
N PHE A 64 -1.14 3.01 -7.20
CA PHE A 64 -0.71 3.69 -5.97
C PHE A 64 0.06 4.97 -6.27
N TRP A 65 0.12 5.81 -5.24
CA TRP A 65 0.85 7.06 -5.27
C TRP A 65 2.16 6.93 -4.51
N CYS A 66 3.20 7.52 -5.08
CA CYS A 66 4.49 7.72 -4.43
C CYS A 66 4.83 9.20 -4.43
N GLN A 67 5.52 9.64 -3.39
CA GLN A 67 6.16 10.95 -3.36
C GLN A 67 7.67 10.81 -3.40
N LYS A 68 8.36 11.86 -3.84
CA LYS A 68 9.81 11.97 -3.68
C LYS A 68 10.14 11.86 -2.18
N ALA A 69 11.05 10.95 -1.81
CA ALA A 69 11.59 10.97 -0.46
C ALA A 69 12.36 12.29 -0.30
N GLY A 70 12.09 13.04 0.78
CA GLY A 70 12.87 14.25 1.06
C GLY A 70 14.35 13.90 1.09
N THR A 71 15.19 14.71 0.46
CA THR A 71 16.64 14.56 0.57
C THR A 71 16.99 14.58 2.07
N PRO A 72 17.77 13.62 2.60
CA PRO A 72 18.39 13.81 3.90
C PRO A 72 19.24 15.08 3.83
N ASP A 73 19.07 16.01 4.77
CA ASP A 73 20.02 17.12 4.99
C ASP A 73 21.44 16.57 5.25
#